data_AF-A0A0D0HRI2-F1
#
_entry.id   AF-A0A0D0HRI2-F1
#
_cell.length_a   1.000
_cell.length_b   1.000
_cell.length_c   1.000
_cell.angle_alpha   90.00
_cell.angle_beta   90.00
_cell.angle_gamma   90.00
#
_symmetry.space_group_name_H-M   'P 1'
#
loop_
_entity.id
_entity.type
_entity.pdbx_description
1 polymer ?
#
loop_
_entity_poly.entity_id
_entity_poly.type
_entity_poly.pdbx_seq_one_letter_code
_entity_poly.pdbx_strand_id
1 'polypeptide(L)'
;MIKLPKSRSKQWYVVSIFLFFLFLCALLASRLLLNMDMDFKQLVGFAIISLILSCIIGIGGFFGKTTFVIISFAFFIIGMIYMLFISVTDLHDGWSDITSIISFLTISLFGVVIGVIAEIIRTFLKKKPK
;
A
#
# COMPACT_ATOMS: atom_id res chain seq x y z
N MET A 1 21.79 2.37 -4.41
CA MET A 1 21.05 3.02 -3.29
C MET A 1 19.85 3.75 -3.86
N ILE A 2 18.63 3.33 -3.54
CA ILE A 2 17.41 4.07 -3.93
C ILE A 2 17.42 5.40 -3.16
N LYS A 3 17.59 6.53 -3.87
CA LYS A 3 17.54 7.86 -3.27
C LYS A 3 16.07 8.24 -3.06
N LEU A 4 15.58 8.11 -1.84
CA LEU A 4 14.27 8.63 -1.45
C LEU A 4 14.25 10.16 -1.60
N PRO A 5 13.12 10.76 -1.98
CA PRO A 5 13.00 12.22 -2.04
C PRO A 5 13.32 12.86 -0.69
N LYS A 6 13.87 14.08 -0.71
CA LYS A 6 14.13 14.85 0.51
C LYS A 6 12.81 15.10 1.27
N SER A 7 12.88 15.15 2.60
CA SER A 7 11.73 15.52 3.45
C SER A 7 11.15 16.88 3.02
N ARG A 8 9.83 17.02 3.07
CA ARG A 8 9.07 18.21 2.63
C ARG A 8 9.23 18.59 1.15
N SER A 9 9.79 17.71 0.32
CA SER A 9 9.87 17.92 -1.13
C SER A 9 8.51 17.74 -1.79
N LYS A 10 8.22 18.57 -2.81
CA LYS A 10 7.04 18.42 -3.68
C LYS A 10 7.01 17.06 -4.42
N GLN A 11 8.16 16.40 -4.52
CA GLN A 11 8.29 15.07 -5.13
C GLN A 11 7.43 14.00 -4.41
N TRP A 12 7.12 14.17 -3.12
CA TRP A 12 6.24 13.24 -2.41
C TRP A 12 4.81 13.25 -2.93
N TYR A 13 4.32 14.37 -3.45
CA TYR A 13 3.03 14.42 -4.14
C TYR A 13 3.06 13.58 -5.42
N VAL A 14 4.15 13.65 -6.19
CA VAL A 14 4.34 12.85 -7.40
C VAL A 14 4.38 11.36 -7.06
N VAL A 15 5.09 10.99 -5.98
CA VAL A 15 5.11 9.61 -5.48
C VAL A 15 3.70 9.15 -5.07
N SER A 16 2.94 9.96 -4.34
CA SER A 16 1.56 9.61 -3.99
C SER A 16 0.66 9.44 -5.21
N ILE A 17 0.72 10.35 -6.18
CA ILE A 17 -0.08 10.24 -7.40
C ILE A 17 0.28 8.96 -8.16
N PHE A 18 1.57 8.67 -8.30
CA PHE A 18 2.03 7.43 -8.93
C PHE A 18 1.51 6.19 -8.18
N LEU A 19 1.63 6.16 -6.85
CA LEU A 19 1.16 5.05 -6.03
C LEU A 19 -0.36 4.90 -6.06
N PHE A 20 -1.10 6.00 -6.11
CA PHE A 20 -2.55 5.98 -6.30
C PHE A 20 -2.93 5.19 -7.56
N PHE A 21 -2.34 5.55 -8.71
CA PHE A 21 -2.61 4.85 -9.96
C PHE A 21 -2.12 3.40 -9.93
N LEU A 22 -0.97 3.13 -9.32
CA LEU A 22 -0.45 1.77 -9.18
C LEU A 22 -1.42 0.87 -8.40
N PHE A 23 -1.89 1.32 -7.23
CA PHE A 23 -2.83 0.56 -6.40
C PHE A 23 -4.19 0.40 -7.07
N LEU A 24 -4.66 1.46 -7.74
CA LEU A 24 -5.93 1.41 -8.47
C LEU A 24 -5.86 0.40 -9.61
N CYS A 25 -4.81 0.44 -10.43
CA CYS A 25 -4.59 -0.53 -11.49
C CYS A 25 -4.48 -1.96 -10.96
N ALA A 26 -3.81 -2.18 -9.83
CA ALA A 26 -3.71 -3.51 -9.23
C ALA A 26 -5.08 -4.06 -8.78
N LEU A 27 -5.92 -3.23 -8.14
CA LEU A 27 -7.27 -3.60 -7.73
C LEU A 27 -8.22 -3.82 -8.92
N LEU A 28 -8.07 -3.04 -9.99
CA LEU A 28 -8.82 -3.26 -11.22
C LEU A 28 -8.37 -4.56 -11.90
N ALA A 29 -7.07 -4.82 -11.95
CA ALA A 29 -6.52 -6.04 -12.51
C ALA A 29 -7.01 -7.29 -11.77
N SER A 30 -7.07 -7.27 -10.43
CA SER A 30 -7.57 -8.41 -9.66
C SER A 30 -9.02 -8.78 -10.01
N ARG A 31 -9.89 -7.79 -10.27
CA ARG A 31 -11.28 -8.04 -10.71
C ARG A 31 -11.37 -8.54 -12.14
N LEU A 32 -10.57 -7.96 -13.05
CA LEU A 32 -10.51 -8.42 -14.44
C LEU A 32 -10.04 -9.87 -14.54
N LEU A 33 -9.05 -10.26 -13.74
CA LEU A 33 -8.52 -11.63 -13.70
C LEU A 33 -9.55 -12.66 -13.22
N LEU A 34 -10.47 -12.24 -12.34
CA LEU A 34 -11.55 -13.08 -11.84
C LEU A 34 -12.79 -13.08 -12.75
N ASN A 35 -12.73 -12.45 -13.93
CA ASN A 35 -13.85 -12.30 -14.87
C ASN A 35 -15.14 -11.79 -14.21
N MET A 36 -15.01 -10.87 -13.24
CA MET A 36 -16.15 -10.29 -12.55
C MET A 36 -16.58 -8.97 -13.17
N ASP A 37 -17.89 -8.77 -13.26
CA ASP A 37 -18.46 -7.49 -13.66
C ASP A 37 -18.09 -6.40 -12.65
N MET A 38 -17.67 -5.25 -13.17
CA MET A 38 -17.28 -4.10 -12.38
C MET A 38 -18.38 -3.04 -12.39
N ASP A 39 -18.99 -2.81 -11.22
CA ASP A 39 -19.92 -1.70 -11.04
C ASP A 39 -19.16 -0.39 -10.72
N PHE A 40 -19.78 0.75 -11.05
CA PHE A 40 -19.26 2.08 -10.73
C PHE A 40 -18.99 2.26 -9.23
N LYS A 41 -19.83 1.67 -8.37
CA LYS A 41 -19.64 1.68 -6.91
C LYS A 41 -18.33 1.02 -6.49
N GLN A 42 -17.95 -0.09 -7.13
CA GLN A 42 -16.69 -0.78 -6.84
C GLN A 42 -15.49 0.04 -7.31
N LEU A 43 -15.57 0.65 -8.49
CA LEU A 43 -14.53 1.53 -9.00
C LEU A 43 -14.26 2.70 -8.05
N VAL A 44 -15.32 3.34 -7.53
CA VAL A 44 -15.20 4.40 -6.52
C VAL A 44 -14.57 3.86 -5.23
N GLY A 45 -14.99 2.67 -4.77
CA GLY A 45 -14.40 2.02 -3.60
C GLY A 45 -12.90 1.77 -3.75
N PHE A 46 -12.46 1.27 -4.90
CA PHE A 46 -11.04 1.03 -5.19
C PHE A 46 -10.24 2.33 -5.30
N ALA A 47 -10.83 3.38 -5.89
CA ALA A 47 -10.21 4.70 -5.90
C ALA A 47 -10.00 5.22 -4.48
N ILE A 48 -10.98 5.09 -3.58
CA ILE A 48 -10.85 5.50 -2.18
C ILE A 48 -9.75 4.70 -1.47
N ILE A 49 -9.73 3.37 -1.60
CA ILE A 49 -8.70 2.52 -1.00
C ILE A 49 -7.30 2.93 -1.49
N SER A 50 -7.15 3.08 -2.80
CA SER A 50 -5.88 3.46 -3.44
C SER A 50 -5.42 4.84 -2.96
N LEU A 51 -6.36 5.78 -2.81
CA LEU A 51 -6.09 7.11 -2.31
C LEU A 51 -5.58 7.06 -0.87
N ILE A 52 -6.26 6.33 0.01
CA ILE A 52 -5.86 6.17 1.41
C ILE A 52 -4.43 5.61 1.50
N LEU A 53 -4.16 4.48 0.83
CA LEU A 53 -2.84 3.84 0.85
C LEU A 53 -1.74 4.76 0.30
N SER A 54 -2.02 5.47 -0.80
CA SER A 54 -1.07 6.41 -1.40
C SER A 54 -0.77 7.62 -0.49
N CYS A 55 -1.79 8.12 0.23
CA CYS A 55 -1.66 9.20 1.19
C CYS A 55 -0.84 8.78 2.40
N ILE A 56 -1.03 7.55 2.90
CA ILE A 56 -0.24 7.02 4.02
C ILE A 56 1.26 7.10 3.70
N ILE A 57 1.67 6.62 2.52
CA ILE A 57 3.08 6.69 2.09
C ILE A 57 3.52 8.13 1.82
N GLY A 58 2.70 8.91 1.12
CA GLY A 58 2.99 10.30 0.79
C GLY A 58 3.25 11.19 1.99
N ILE A 59 2.32 11.15 2.95
CA ILE A 59 2.38 11.94 4.18
C ILE A 59 3.56 11.47 5.03
N GLY A 60 3.72 10.15 5.21
CA GLY A 60 4.86 9.58 5.95
C GLY A 60 6.21 10.03 5.37
N GLY A 61 6.32 10.01 4.04
CA GLY A 61 7.51 10.44 3.33
C GLY A 61 7.75 11.93 3.41
N PHE A 62 6.70 12.74 3.28
CA PHE A 62 6.76 14.19 3.39
C PHE A 62 7.32 14.62 4.76
N PHE A 63 6.93 13.96 5.84
CA PHE A 63 7.47 14.19 7.20
C PHE A 63 8.86 13.58 7.43
N GLY A 64 9.47 12.93 6.45
CA GLY A 64 10.81 12.35 6.55
C GLY A 64 10.87 11.04 7.36
N LYS A 65 9.72 10.39 7.60
CA LYS A 65 9.62 9.10 8.30
C LYS A 65 10.00 7.95 7.36
N THR A 66 11.28 7.95 6.98
CA THR A 66 11.82 7.07 5.94
C THR A 66 11.74 5.58 6.30
N THR A 67 11.85 5.21 7.59
CA THR A 67 11.74 3.79 7.98
C THR A 67 10.30 3.32 7.92
N PHE A 68 9.36 4.13 8.41
CA PHE A 68 7.93 3.90 8.22
C PHE A 68 7.59 3.68 6.75
N VAL A 69 7.98 4.61 5.86
CA VAL A 69 7.67 4.53 4.44
C VAL A 69 8.21 3.25 3.79
N ILE A 70 9.47 2.90 4.05
CA ILE A 70 10.08 1.72 3.43
C ILE A 70 9.35 0.45 3.85
N ILE A 71 9.07 0.30 5.15
CA ILE A 71 8.43 -0.90 5.69
C ILE A 71 6.99 -1.00 5.19
N SER A 72 6.20 0.06 5.32
CA SER A 72 4.80 0.05 4.88
C SER A 72 4.70 -0.17 3.37
N PHE A 73 5.57 0.46 2.57
CA PHE A 73 5.60 0.24 1.14
C PHE A 73 5.96 -1.21 0.78
N ALA A 74 6.93 -1.82 1.45
CA ALA A 74 7.28 -3.23 1.21
C ALA A 74 6.08 -4.17 1.45
N PHE A 75 5.34 -3.95 2.54
CA PHE A 75 4.12 -4.72 2.82
C PHE A 75 3.00 -4.44 1.82
N PHE A 76 2.86 -3.21 1.32
CA PHE A 76 1.89 -2.91 0.25
C PHE A 76 2.23 -3.67 -1.03
N ILE A 77 3.52 -3.74 -1.40
CA ILE A 77 3.97 -4.56 -2.54
C ILE A 77 3.66 -6.05 -2.29
N ILE A 78 4.00 -6.58 -1.12
CA ILE A 78 3.72 -7.99 -0.78
C ILE A 78 2.21 -8.27 -0.85
N GLY A 79 1.39 -7.40 -0.28
CA GLY A 79 -0.06 -7.52 -0.30
C GLY A 79 -0.64 -7.47 -1.70
N MET A 80 -0.14 -6.59 -2.57
CA MET A 80 -0.55 -6.53 -3.97
C MET A 80 -0.19 -7.80 -4.73
N ILE A 81 1.03 -8.31 -4.55
CA ILE A 81 1.47 -9.56 -5.18
C ILE A 81 0.56 -10.72 -4.74
N TYR A 82 0.27 -10.80 -3.44
CA TYR A 82 -0.57 -11.87 -2.90
C TYR A 82 -2.02 -11.78 -3.37
N MET A 83 -2.58 -10.57 -3.47
CA MET A 83 -3.90 -10.34 -4.06
C MET A 83 -3.96 -10.82 -5.50
N LEU A 84 -3.00 -10.40 -6.34
CA LEU A 84 -2.95 -10.82 -7.74
C LEU A 84 -2.72 -12.33 -7.86
N PHE A 85 -1.92 -12.92 -6.98
CA PHE A 85 -1.74 -14.37 -6.93
C PHE A 85 -3.08 -15.09 -6.68
N ILE A 86 -3.83 -14.71 -5.65
CA ILE A 86 -5.17 -15.28 -5.38
C ILE A 86 -6.09 -15.11 -6.60
N SER A 87 -6.08 -13.94 -7.23
CA SER A 87 -6.93 -13.66 -8.40
C SER A 87 -6.56 -14.47 -9.64
N VAL A 88 -5.27 -14.75 -9.86
CA VAL A 88 -4.81 -15.56 -11.01
C VAL A 88 -5.06 -17.04 -10.78
N THR A 89 -4.83 -17.54 -9.56
CA THR A 89 -4.95 -18.98 -9.29
C THR A 89 -6.37 -19.40 -8.91
N ASP A 90 -7.29 -18.44 -8.75
CA ASP A 90 -8.62 -18.64 -8.19
C ASP A 90 -8.57 -19.52 -6.92
N LEU A 91 -7.68 -19.16 -6.00
CA LEU A 91 -7.24 -20.05 -4.91
C LEU A 91 -8.39 -20.51 -3.99
N HIS A 92 -9.45 -19.72 -3.90
CA HIS A 92 -10.55 -19.92 -2.96
C HIS A 92 -11.88 -19.95 -3.69
N ASP A 93 -12.06 -20.89 -4.62
CA ASP A 93 -13.31 -21.21 -5.36
C ASP A 93 -14.54 -20.40 -4.92
N GLY A 94 -14.87 -19.36 -5.68
CA GLY A 94 -16.05 -18.49 -5.46
C GLY A 94 -15.91 -17.39 -4.39
N TRP A 95 -14.83 -17.40 -3.60
CA TRP A 95 -14.47 -16.39 -2.59
C TRP A 95 -13.17 -15.63 -2.92
N SER A 96 -12.50 -15.97 -4.02
CA SER A 96 -11.24 -15.36 -4.44
C SER A 96 -11.32 -13.83 -4.58
N ASP A 97 -12.50 -13.29 -4.83
CA ASP A 97 -12.74 -11.86 -5.00
C ASP A 97 -12.68 -11.08 -3.69
N ILE A 98 -13.31 -11.60 -2.64
CA ILE A 98 -13.33 -11.03 -1.29
C ILE A 98 -11.99 -11.32 -0.62
N THR A 99 -11.51 -12.55 -0.71
CA THR A 99 -10.28 -12.98 -0.03
C THR A 99 -9.04 -12.28 -0.57
N SER A 100 -8.95 -12.01 -1.88
CA SER A 100 -7.83 -11.25 -2.46
C SER A 100 -7.77 -9.81 -1.92
N ILE A 101 -8.90 -9.09 -1.93
CA ILE A 101 -8.99 -7.71 -1.44
C ILE A 101 -8.76 -7.64 0.07
N ILE A 102 -9.40 -8.51 0.85
CA ILE A 102 -9.21 -8.55 2.30
C ILE A 102 -7.75 -8.85 2.63
N SER A 103 -7.12 -9.82 1.96
CA SER A 103 -5.72 -10.15 2.20
C SER A 103 -4.81 -8.96 1.88
N PHE A 104 -5.05 -8.23 0.79
CA PHE A 104 -4.31 -7.00 0.49
C PHE A 104 -4.44 -5.96 1.60
N LEU A 105 -5.65 -5.69 2.06
CA LEU A 105 -5.92 -4.71 3.10
C LEU A 105 -5.31 -5.12 4.44
N THR A 106 -5.41 -6.39 4.82
CA THR A 106 -4.84 -6.93 6.05
C THR A 106 -3.32 -6.83 6.04
N ILE A 107 -2.65 -7.31 4.98
CA ILE A 107 -1.20 -7.24 4.85
C ILE A 107 -0.74 -5.77 4.86
N SER A 108 -1.48 -4.89 4.18
CA SER A 108 -1.19 -3.46 4.16
C SER A 108 -1.30 -2.85 5.56
N LEU A 109 -2.36 -3.16 6.30
CA LEU A 109 -2.55 -2.71 7.67
C LEU A 109 -1.41 -3.17 8.58
N PHE A 110 -0.98 -4.43 8.48
CA PHE A 110 0.20 -4.92 9.18
C PHE A 110 1.45 -4.12 8.83
N GLY A 111 1.67 -3.81 7.54
CA GLY A 111 2.76 -2.97 7.08
C GLY A 111 2.77 -1.57 7.69
N VAL A 112 1.60 -0.96 7.86
CA VAL A 112 1.46 0.34 8.54
C VAL A 112 1.82 0.20 10.02
N VAL A 113 1.24 -0.78 10.72
CA VAL A 113 1.49 -1.01 12.16
C VAL A 113 2.97 -1.27 12.43
N ILE A 114 3.59 -2.18 11.68
CA ILE A 114 5.02 -2.51 11.83
C ILE A 114 5.89 -1.31 11.45
N GLY A 115 5.54 -0.58 10.40
CA GLY A 115 6.23 0.64 10.00
C GLY A 115 6.21 1.70 11.11
N VAL A 116 5.06 1.89 11.76
CA VAL A 116 4.91 2.85 12.88
C VAL A 116 5.79 2.42 14.04
N ILE A 117 5.72 1.15 14.44
CA ILE A 117 6.54 0.61 15.54
C ILE A 117 8.04 0.79 15.23
N ALA A 118 8.49 0.45 14.03
CA ALA A 118 9.89 0.56 13.63
C ALA A 118 10.38 2.02 13.61
N GLU A 119 9.55 2.96 13.17
CA GLU A 119 9.89 4.39 13.17
C GLU A 119 9.93 4.95 14.60
N ILE A 120 9.05 4.49 15.50
CA ILE A 120 9.07 4.82 16.92
C ILE A 120 10.38 4.32 17.54
N ILE A 121 10.73 3.04 17.36
CA ILE A 121 11.96 2.43 17.87
C ILE A 121 13.19 3.20 17.36
N ARG A 122 13.25 3.50 16.05
CA ARG A 122 14.34 4.29 15.46
C ARG A 122 14.45 5.68 16.07
N THR A 123 13.33 6.34 16.34
CA THR A 123 13.30 7.66 16.96
C THR A 123 13.83 7.62 18.39
N PHE A 124 13.47 6.59 19.18
CA PHE A 124 14.01 6.38 20.52
C PHE A 124 15.51 6.05 20.52
N LEU A 125 15.97 5.20 19.60
CA LEU A 125 17.39 4.84 19.49
C LEU A 125 18.26 6.02 19.06
N LYS A 126 17.76 6.89 18.17
CA LYS A 126 18.45 8.14 17.80
C LYS A 126 18.47 9.18 18.92
N LYS A 127 17.53 9.09 19.86
CA LYS A 127 17.41 10.01 21.00
C LYS A 127 18.30 9.64 22.19
N LYS A 128 19.01 8.50 22.19
CA LYS A 128 20.04 8.24 23.21
C LYS A 128 21.18 9.26 23.03
N PRO A 129 21.31 10.25 23.93
CA PRO A 129 22.51 11.08 23.97
C PRO A 129 23.66 10.23 24.49
N LYS A 130 24.88 10.52 24.02
CA LYS A 130 26.08 10.22 24.80
C LYS A 130 26.00 10.95 26.14
#